data_AF-A0A0B7A775-F1
#
_entry.id   AF-A0A0B7A775-F1
#
_cell.length_a   1.000
_cell.length_b   1.000
_cell.length_c   1.000
_cell.angle_alpha   90.00
_cell.angle_beta   90.00
_cell.angle_gamma   90.00
#
_symmetry.space_group_name_H-M   'P 1'
#
loop_
_entity.id
_entity.type
_entity.pdbx_description
1 polymer ?
#
loop_
_entity_poly.entity_id
_entity_poly.type
_entity_poly.pdbx_seq_one_letter_code
_entity_poly.pdbx_strand_id
1 'polypeptide(L)'
;MEANVIKYRTTITGRIPLNVLQSNQVFECSATSRLGDKHTVGLPFKVKVYDPKIVCNNSEAHVGKRYPMLVCTVDYEGLSIKSFKYELGSRDAVQEGTQNDEFVEVERKQISDTKAIVTLNLYKAKKWHFDTEFYLVVEHTDGHSTRESVRLFETPGGNGSSRFSGASLVTLIISLWCAHQLFR
;
A
#
# COMPACT_ATOMS: atom_id res chain seq x y z
N MET A 1 5.10 -3.48 69.51
CA MET A 1 6.26 -3.43 68.60
C MET A 1 5.74 -2.96 67.25
N GLU A 2 6.02 -1.72 66.86
CA GLU A 2 5.67 -1.19 65.54
C GLU A 2 6.74 -1.62 64.54
N ALA A 3 6.35 -2.41 63.53
CA ALA A 3 7.23 -2.76 62.44
C ALA A 3 7.27 -1.59 61.45
N ASN A 4 8.44 -0.95 61.33
CA ASN A 4 8.68 0.06 60.30
C ASN A 4 8.75 -0.65 58.93
N VAL A 5 7.67 -0.58 58.16
CA VAL A 5 7.62 -1.08 56.78
C VAL A 5 8.15 0.02 55.85
N ILE A 6 9.38 -0.12 55.37
CA ILE A 6 9.95 0.79 54.37
C ILE A 6 9.49 0.33 52.98
N LYS A 7 8.70 1.17 52.31
CA LYS A 7 8.23 0.91 50.94
C LYS A 7 9.29 1.34 49.92
N TYR A 8 9.91 0.38 49.25
CA TYR A 8 10.79 0.64 48.11
C TYR A 8 9.97 0.63 46.82
N ARG A 9 10.09 1.69 46.01
CA ARG A 9 9.47 1.77 44.67
C ARG A 9 10.59 1.76 43.63
N THR A 10 10.56 0.77 42.73
CA THR A 10 11.46 0.68 41.59
C THR A 10 10.62 0.51 40.33
N THR A 11 10.98 1.22 39.27
CA THR A 11 10.36 1.09 37.95
C THR A 11 11.30 0.30 37.06
N ILE A 12 10.80 -0.77 36.43
CA ILE A 12 11.52 -1.53 35.41
C ILE A 12 10.87 -1.21 34.07
N THR A 13 11.68 -0.76 33.10
CA THR A 13 11.23 -0.44 31.75
C THR A 13 11.82 -1.45 30.77
N GLY A 14 10.97 -2.08 29.97
CA GLY A 14 11.36 -2.99 28.89
C GLY A 14 10.78 -2.53 27.56
N ARG A 15 11.48 -2.85 26.46
CA ARG A 15 10.94 -2.73 25.10
C ARG A 15 10.70 -4.13 24.56
N ILE A 16 9.49 -4.40 24.11
CA ILE A 16 9.12 -5.69 23.51
C ILE A 16 8.79 -5.42 22.04
N PRO A 17 9.50 -6.04 21.08
CA PRO A 17 9.10 -5.98 19.69
C PRO A 17 7.77 -6.73 19.53
N LEU A 18 6.75 -6.06 19.02
CA LEU A 18 5.44 -6.64 18.79
C LEU A 18 5.33 -7.11 17.35
N ASN A 19 4.82 -8.32 17.14
CA ASN A 19 4.43 -8.81 15.82
C ASN A 19 2.90 -8.82 15.72
N VAL A 20 2.36 -8.53 14.53
CA VAL A 20 0.93 -8.64 14.19
C VAL A 20 0.38 -10.04 14.54
N LEU A 21 1.18 -11.09 14.37
CA LEU A 21 0.82 -12.47 14.73
C LEU A 21 0.51 -12.66 16.22
N GLN A 22 0.99 -11.76 17.07
CA GLN A 22 0.77 -11.79 18.50
C GLN A 22 -0.41 -10.90 18.94
N SER A 23 -1.11 -10.23 18.01
CA SER A 23 -2.27 -9.40 18.32
C SER A 23 -3.31 -10.17 19.15
N ASN A 24 -3.86 -9.54 20.19
CA ASN A 24 -4.73 -10.13 21.22
C ASN A 24 -4.04 -11.08 22.22
N GLN A 25 -2.71 -11.18 22.22
CA GLN A 25 -2.00 -11.81 23.33
C GLN A 25 -1.91 -10.86 24.53
N VAL A 26 -1.75 -11.43 25.73
CA VAL A 26 -1.51 -10.68 26.96
C VAL A 26 -0.02 -10.78 27.29
N PHE A 27 0.67 -9.65 27.36
CA PHE A 27 2.04 -9.65 27.88
C PHE A 27 2.02 -9.66 29.39
N GLU A 28 2.62 -10.69 29.98
CA GLU A 28 2.71 -10.81 31.43
C GLU A 28 4.09 -10.42 31.92
N CYS A 29 4.11 -9.47 32.86
CA CYS A 29 5.29 -9.17 33.66
C CYS A 29 5.09 -9.77 35.05
N SER A 30 6.01 -10.62 35.49
CA SER A 30 5.96 -11.23 36.82
C SER A 30 7.16 -10.79 37.65
N ALA A 31 6.91 -10.33 38.87
CA ALA A 31 7.91 -10.04 39.88
C ALA A 31 7.79 -11.05 41.02
N THR A 32 8.91 -11.62 41.46
CA THR A 32 8.96 -12.57 42.57
C THR A 32 9.79 -11.99 43.69
N SER A 33 9.26 -11.99 44.91
CA SER A 33 9.97 -11.58 46.12
C SER A 33 10.97 -12.65 46.55
N ARG A 34 11.97 -12.28 47.35
CA ARG A 34 12.91 -13.25 47.94
C ARG A 34 12.23 -14.27 48.86
N LEU A 35 11.03 -13.95 49.36
CA LEU A 35 10.23 -14.81 50.23
C LEU A 35 9.29 -15.74 49.44
N GLY A 36 9.27 -15.64 48.10
CA GLY A 36 8.47 -16.49 47.22
C GLY A 36 7.16 -15.88 46.74
N ASP A 37 6.77 -14.71 47.25
CA ASP A 37 5.56 -14.03 46.79
C ASP A 37 5.71 -13.58 45.33
N LYS A 38 4.74 -13.95 44.49
CA LYS A 38 4.72 -13.58 43.08
C LYS A 38 3.61 -12.59 42.80
N HIS A 39 3.94 -11.52 42.09
CA HIS A 39 2.98 -10.56 41.57
C HIS A 39 3.08 -10.52 40.05
N THR A 40 1.94 -10.67 39.36
CA THR A 40 1.89 -10.68 37.90
C THR A 40 0.97 -9.58 37.40
N VAL A 41 1.43 -8.82 36.42
CA VAL A 41 0.67 -7.79 35.72
C VAL A 41 0.57 -8.19 34.26
N GLY A 42 -0.66 -8.34 33.76
CA GLY A 42 -0.94 -8.59 32.34
C GLY A 42 -1.29 -7.30 31.62
N LEU A 43 -0.70 -7.07 30.45
CA LEU A 43 -1.04 -5.98 29.55
C LEU A 43 -1.65 -6.57 28.26
N PRO A 44 -2.97 -6.47 28.05
CA PRO A 44 -3.56 -6.83 26.78
C PRO A 44 -3.12 -5.81 25.73
N PHE A 45 -2.70 -6.29 24.56
CA PHE A 45 -2.41 -5.41 23.43
C PHE A 45 -3.16 -5.86 22.18
N LYS A 46 -3.57 -4.87 21.39
CA LYS A 46 -4.23 -5.08 20.11
C LYS A 46 -3.47 -4.31 19.05
N VAL A 47 -2.88 -5.02 18.11
CA VAL A 47 -2.27 -4.41 16.93
C VAL A 47 -3.38 -4.16 15.92
N LYS A 48 -3.52 -2.91 15.48
CA LYS A 48 -4.34 -2.54 14.32
C LYS A 48 -3.39 -2.33 13.15
N VAL A 49 -3.53 -3.15 12.12
CA VAL A 49 -2.86 -2.93 10.83
C VAL A 49 -3.80 -2.10 9.98
N TYR A 50 -3.27 -1.03 9.39
CA TYR A 50 -4.01 -0.16 8.50
C TYR A 50 -3.35 -0.26 7.12
N ASP A 51 -4.14 -0.57 6.11
CA ASP A 51 -3.68 -0.72 4.73
C ASP A 51 -4.02 0.52 3.91
N PRO A 52 -3.16 0.92 2.95
CA PRO A 52 -3.46 1.96 2.00
C PRO A 52 -4.58 1.46 1.07
N LYS A 53 -5.44 2.38 0.66
CA LYS A 53 -6.45 2.09 -0.35
C LYS A 53 -5.82 2.22 -1.72
N ILE A 54 -5.65 1.09 -2.41
CA ILE A 54 -5.13 1.04 -3.78
C ILE A 54 -6.29 0.82 -4.75
N VAL A 55 -6.33 1.62 -5.82
CA VAL A 55 -7.29 1.46 -6.91
C VAL A 55 -6.53 1.46 -8.22
N CYS A 56 -6.55 0.33 -8.93
CA CYS A 56 -5.89 0.19 -10.22
C CYS A 56 -6.90 0.14 -11.36
N ASN A 57 -6.55 0.77 -12.48
CA ASN A 57 -7.32 0.69 -13.71
C ASN A 57 -6.63 -0.28 -14.67
N ASN A 58 -7.36 -1.30 -15.10
CA ASN A 58 -6.92 -2.15 -16.19
C ASN A 58 -6.79 -1.33 -17.48
N SER A 59 -5.89 -1.78 -18.35
CA SER A 59 -5.54 -1.08 -19.58
C SER A 59 -5.67 -2.02 -20.77
N GLU A 60 -5.77 -1.46 -21.97
CA GLU A 60 -5.92 -2.22 -23.21
C GLU A 60 -4.85 -1.83 -24.24
N ALA A 61 -4.28 -2.83 -24.90
CA ALA A 61 -3.28 -2.64 -25.94
C ALA A 61 -3.29 -3.78 -26.96
N HIS A 62 -2.87 -3.49 -28.18
CA HIS A 62 -2.51 -4.54 -29.14
C HIS A 62 -1.03 -4.88 -29.00
N VAL A 63 -0.65 -6.10 -29.42
CA VAL A 63 0.75 -6.53 -29.49
C VAL A 63 1.56 -5.54 -30.30
N GLY A 64 2.63 -5.02 -29.72
CA GLY A 64 3.53 -4.07 -30.36
C GLY A 64 3.20 -2.59 -30.16
N LYS A 65 2.07 -2.24 -29.52
CA LYS A 65 1.77 -0.87 -29.09
C LYS A 65 2.92 -0.35 -28.22
N ARG A 66 3.44 0.83 -28.52
CA ARG A 66 4.47 1.48 -27.70
C ARG A 66 3.82 2.25 -26.56
N TYR A 67 4.49 2.29 -25.40
CA TYR A 67 4.07 3.06 -24.22
C TYR A 67 2.66 2.76 -23.68
N PRO A 68 2.18 1.51 -23.59
CA PRO A 68 0.99 1.23 -22.79
C PRO A 68 1.30 1.49 -21.31
N MET A 69 0.30 2.03 -20.61
CA MET A 69 0.41 2.46 -19.21
C MET A 69 -0.52 1.62 -18.34
N LEU A 70 -0.02 1.18 -17.18
CA LEU A 70 -0.83 0.65 -16.08
C LEU A 70 -0.80 1.66 -14.94
N VAL A 71 -1.98 2.09 -14.49
CA VAL A 71 -2.12 3.25 -13.60
C VAL A 71 -2.91 2.84 -12.37
N CYS A 72 -2.33 3.13 -11.21
CA CYS A 72 -2.98 2.94 -9.91
C CYS A 72 -2.95 4.23 -9.10
N THR A 73 -4.03 4.48 -8.36
CA THR A 73 -4.09 5.52 -7.34
C THR A 73 -3.96 4.89 -5.97
N VAL A 74 -3.09 5.44 -5.13
CA VAL A 74 -2.87 5.02 -3.75
C VAL A 74 -3.24 6.15 -2.81
N ASP A 75 -4.09 5.84 -1.85
CA ASP A 75 -4.42 6.68 -0.70
C ASP A 75 -3.86 6.04 0.57
N TYR A 76 -2.94 6.73 1.24
CA TYR A 76 -2.17 6.23 2.38
C TYR A 76 -2.25 7.20 3.56
N GLU A 77 -3.43 7.79 3.78
CA GLU A 77 -3.69 8.67 4.91
C GLU A 77 -3.33 8.01 6.25
N GLY A 78 -2.49 8.69 7.03
CA GLY A 78 -2.02 8.19 8.33
C GLY A 78 -0.95 7.10 8.25
N LEU A 79 -0.42 6.78 7.07
CA LEU A 79 0.61 5.76 6.87
C LEU A 79 1.94 6.35 6.42
N SER A 80 3.03 5.77 6.89
CA SER A 80 4.39 6.08 6.43
C SER A 80 4.82 5.08 5.36
N ILE A 81 4.83 5.54 4.11
CA ILE A 81 5.21 4.71 2.96
C ILE A 81 6.71 4.81 2.71
N LYS A 82 7.35 3.66 2.52
CA LYS A 82 8.77 3.53 2.20
C LYS A 82 8.99 3.52 0.68
N SER A 83 8.18 2.77 -0.07
CA SER A 83 8.36 2.66 -1.52
C SER A 83 7.12 2.14 -2.25
N PHE A 84 7.06 2.44 -3.55
CA PHE A 84 6.10 1.90 -4.51
C PHE A 84 6.85 1.07 -5.55
N LYS A 85 6.35 -0.14 -5.85
CA LYS A 85 7.01 -1.10 -6.74
C LYS A 85 5.98 -1.88 -7.55
N TYR A 86 6.32 -2.28 -8.77
CA TYR A 86 5.50 -3.21 -9.54
C TYR A 86 6.14 -4.59 -9.54
N GLU A 87 5.37 -5.62 -9.19
CA GLU A 87 5.75 -7.02 -9.32
C GLU A 87 5.06 -7.65 -10.54
N LEU A 88 5.77 -8.53 -11.25
CA LEU A 88 5.29 -9.18 -12.46
C LEU A 88 5.10 -10.68 -12.23
N GLY A 89 3.85 -11.10 -12.00
CA GLY A 89 3.56 -12.49 -11.66
C GLY A 89 4.36 -12.97 -10.45
N SER A 90 5.17 -14.02 -10.62
CA SER A 90 6.04 -14.61 -9.59
C SER A 90 7.53 -14.30 -9.78
N ARG A 91 7.88 -13.30 -10.59
CA ARG A 91 9.26 -12.85 -10.84
C ARG A 91 9.40 -11.34 -10.75
N ASP A 92 10.67 -10.93 -10.55
CA ASP A 92 11.29 -9.61 -10.61
C ASP A 92 10.40 -8.38 -10.31
N ALA A 93 10.72 -7.70 -9.20
CA ALA A 93 10.10 -6.43 -8.84
C ALA A 93 10.82 -5.27 -9.52
N VAL A 94 10.07 -4.37 -10.17
CA VAL A 94 10.56 -3.11 -10.76
C VAL A 94 10.21 -1.98 -9.80
N GLN A 95 11.21 -1.19 -9.40
CA GLN A 95 11.02 -0.11 -8.43
C GLN A 95 10.86 1.25 -9.13
N GLU A 96 10.29 2.21 -8.39
CA GLU A 96 10.24 3.64 -8.78
C GLU A 96 11.60 4.13 -9.28
N GLY A 97 11.60 4.84 -10.42
CA GLY A 97 12.81 5.39 -11.06
C GLY A 97 13.72 4.36 -11.74
N THR A 98 13.32 3.09 -11.84
CA THR A 98 14.08 2.06 -12.57
C THR A 98 13.70 2.05 -14.05
N GLN A 99 14.70 2.17 -14.94
CA GLN A 99 14.55 1.93 -16.38
C GLN A 99 15.07 0.53 -16.74
N ASN A 100 14.36 -0.16 -17.64
CA ASN A 100 14.71 -1.48 -18.15
C ASN A 100 14.36 -1.55 -19.65
N ASP A 101 15.07 -2.34 -20.45
CA ASP A 101 14.78 -2.51 -21.87
C ASP A 101 13.33 -3.00 -22.15
N GLU A 102 12.68 -3.64 -21.17
CA GLU A 102 11.28 -4.04 -21.23
C GLU A 102 10.30 -2.99 -20.66
N PHE A 103 10.76 -2.18 -19.70
CA PHE A 103 9.96 -1.20 -18.95
C PHE A 103 10.59 0.17 -19.02
N VAL A 104 9.85 1.15 -19.53
CA VAL A 104 10.39 2.51 -19.69
C VAL A 104 10.69 3.11 -18.32
N GLU A 105 9.70 3.10 -17.42
CA GLU A 105 9.86 3.69 -16.09
C GLU A 105 8.67 3.32 -15.20
N VAL A 106 8.91 3.25 -13.88
CA VAL A 106 7.86 3.39 -12.87
C VAL A 106 7.87 4.83 -12.38
N GLU A 107 6.80 5.55 -12.69
CA GLU A 107 6.64 6.96 -12.35
C GLU A 107 5.66 7.15 -11.20
N ARG A 108 6.00 8.03 -10.27
CA ARG A 108 5.11 8.50 -9.21
C ARG A 108 4.75 9.95 -9.44
N LYS A 109 3.45 10.25 -9.38
CA LYS A 109 2.93 11.61 -9.33
C LYS A 109 2.19 11.83 -8.03
N GLN A 110 2.72 12.69 -7.17
CA GLN A 110 2.05 13.09 -5.93
C GLN A 110 0.83 13.96 -6.26
N ILE A 111 -0.33 13.63 -5.69
CA ILE A 111 -1.57 14.43 -5.82
C ILE A 111 -1.75 15.33 -4.58
N SER A 112 -1.50 14.77 -3.39
CA SER A 112 -1.52 15.44 -2.09
C SER A 112 -0.56 14.72 -1.16
N ASP A 113 -0.32 15.20 0.06
CA ASP A 113 0.62 14.58 1.01
C ASP A 113 0.38 13.08 1.27
N THR A 114 -0.87 12.65 1.16
CA THR A 114 -1.31 11.28 1.46
C THR A 114 -1.81 10.51 0.25
N LYS A 115 -1.69 11.07 -0.97
CA LYS A 115 -2.24 10.47 -2.18
C LYS A 115 -1.30 10.57 -3.37
N ALA A 116 -1.11 9.46 -4.07
CA ALA A 116 -0.23 9.38 -5.23
C ALA A 116 -0.87 8.59 -6.38
N ILE A 117 -0.44 8.90 -7.60
CA ILE A 117 -0.63 8.07 -8.78
C ILE A 117 0.69 7.38 -9.05
N VAL A 118 0.66 6.06 -9.24
CA VAL A 118 1.83 5.26 -9.59
C VAL A 118 1.58 4.58 -10.93
N THR A 119 2.45 4.83 -11.88
CA THR A 119 2.32 4.41 -13.27
C THR A 119 3.45 3.48 -13.66
N LEU A 120 3.14 2.33 -14.24
CA LEU A 120 4.10 1.49 -14.95
C LEU A 120 3.99 1.76 -16.45
N ASN A 121 5.08 2.25 -17.06
CA ASN A 121 5.18 2.48 -18.50
C ASN A 121 5.93 1.31 -19.17
N LEU A 122 5.28 0.58 -20.07
CA LEU A 122 5.97 -0.46 -20.85
C LEU A 122 6.56 0.15 -22.12
N TYR A 123 7.75 -0.26 -22.54
CA TYR A 123 8.33 0.27 -23.79
C TYR A 123 7.49 -0.16 -25.00
N LYS A 124 7.12 -1.44 -25.01
CA LYS A 124 6.33 -2.06 -26.07
C LYS A 124 5.53 -3.22 -25.51
N ALA A 125 4.24 -3.30 -25.85
CA ALA A 125 3.40 -4.44 -25.47
C ALA A 125 3.90 -5.72 -26.15
N LYS A 126 4.29 -6.73 -25.36
CA LYS A 126 4.67 -8.07 -25.81
C LYS A 126 3.54 -9.05 -25.48
N LYS A 127 3.47 -10.17 -26.20
CA LYS A 127 2.38 -11.16 -26.01
C LYS A 127 2.26 -11.62 -24.55
N TRP A 128 3.39 -11.89 -23.90
CA TRP A 128 3.42 -12.35 -22.52
C TRP A 128 2.90 -11.33 -21.49
N HIS A 129 2.91 -10.02 -21.81
CA HIS A 129 2.33 -9.01 -20.92
C HIS A 129 0.82 -9.19 -20.73
N PHE A 130 0.12 -9.74 -21.73
CA PHE A 130 -1.32 -9.95 -21.66
C PHE A 130 -1.71 -11.19 -20.83
N ASP A 131 -0.78 -12.14 -20.71
CA ASP A 131 -0.93 -13.35 -19.92
C ASP A 131 -0.40 -13.18 -18.48
N THR A 132 0.14 -12.00 -18.15
CA THR A 132 0.77 -11.70 -16.86
C THR A 132 -0.10 -10.76 -16.04
N GLU A 133 -0.27 -11.09 -14.76
CA GLU A 133 -0.84 -10.17 -13.78
C GLU A 133 0.27 -9.31 -13.18
N PHE A 134 0.06 -8.00 -13.19
CA PHE A 134 0.96 -7.04 -12.56
C PHE A 134 0.39 -6.68 -11.20
N TYR A 135 1.25 -6.47 -10.22
CA TYR A 135 0.83 -6.03 -8.90
C TYR A 135 1.54 -4.73 -8.54
N LEU A 136 0.78 -3.71 -8.15
CA LEU A 136 1.36 -2.59 -7.43
C LEU A 136 1.53 -3.00 -5.97
N VAL A 137 2.77 -2.95 -5.48
CA VAL A 137 3.15 -3.21 -4.10
C VAL A 137 3.53 -1.90 -3.42
N VAL A 138 2.88 -1.63 -2.30
CA VAL A 138 3.13 -0.48 -1.43
C VAL A 138 3.74 -0.99 -0.14
N GLU A 139 5.01 -0.66 0.08
CA GLU A 139 5.78 -1.08 1.26
C GLU A 139 5.79 0.05 2.29
N HIS A 140 5.41 -0.28 3.51
CA HIS A 140 5.41 0.63 4.66
C HIS A 140 6.79 0.67 5.32
N THR A 141 7.05 1.72 6.10
CA THR A 141 8.31 1.82 6.86
C THR A 141 8.46 0.74 7.94
N ASP A 142 7.37 0.14 8.40
CA ASP A 142 7.35 -0.97 9.37
C ASP A 142 7.55 -2.36 8.73
N GLY A 143 7.69 -2.41 7.40
CA GLY A 143 7.88 -3.64 6.64
C GLY A 143 6.59 -4.36 6.24
N HIS A 144 5.41 -3.83 6.61
CA HIS A 144 4.14 -4.31 6.07
C HIS A 144 3.99 -3.89 4.61
N SER A 145 3.39 -4.76 3.79
CA SER A 145 3.19 -4.49 2.37
C SER A 145 1.78 -4.83 1.94
N THR A 146 1.17 -3.91 1.20
CA THR A 146 -0.14 -4.12 0.56
C THR A 146 0.05 -4.21 -0.94
N ARG A 147 -0.67 -5.13 -1.59
CA ARG A 147 -0.58 -5.35 -3.03
C ARG A 147 -1.95 -5.30 -3.68
N GLU A 148 -2.00 -4.74 -4.90
CA GLU A 148 -3.22 -4.70 -5.71
C GLU A 148 -2.92 -5.09 -7.15
N SER A 149 -3.83 -5.83 -7.77
CA SER A 149 -3.66 -6.36 -9.12
C SER A 149 -4.05 -5.36 -10.20
N VAL A 150 -3.34 -5.40 -11.32
CA VAL A 150 -3.67 -4.64 -12.53
C VAL A 150 -3.29 -5.44 -13.77
N ARG A 151 -4.13 -5.38 -14.81
CA ARG A 151 -3.96 -6.17 -16.02
C ARG A 151 -3.90 -5.31 -17.28
N LEU A 152 -3.09 -5.77 -18.22
CA LEU A 152 -3.11 -5.31 -19.60
C LEU A 152 -3.88 -6.33 -20.43
N PHE A 153 -5.00 -5.92 -21.04
CA PHE A 153 -5.78 -6.77 -21.91
C PHE A 153 -5.41 -6.58 -23.37
N GLU A 154 -5.37 -7.68 -24.11
CA GLU A 154 -5.09 -7.67 -25.54
C GLU A 154 -6.31 -7.21 -26.33
N THR A 155 -6.11 -6.25 -27.21
CA THR A 155 -7.08 -5.85 -28.22
C THR A 155 -6.57 -6.19 -29.61
N PRO A 156 -7.45 -6.49 -30.58
CA PRO A 156 -7.04 -6.74 -31.96
C PRO A 156 -6.28 -5.53 -32.53
N GLY A 157 -5.04 -5.76 -32.97
CA GLY A 157 -4.25 -4.75 -33.67
C GLY A 157 -4.66 -4.69 -35.14
N GLY A 158 -5.15 -3.55 -35.60
CA GLY A 158 -5.40 -3.32 -37.03
C GLY A 158 -4.06 -3.19 -37.78
N ASN A 159 -3.69 -4.19 -38.57
CA ASN A 159 -2.79 -3.97 -39.69
C ASN A 159 -3.57 -3.23 -40.78
N GLY A 160 -3.27 -1.95 -41.00
CA GLY A 160 -3.69 -1.23 -42.20
C GLY A 160 -4.61 -0.04 -41.96
N SER A 161 -4.29 1.01 -42.72
CA SER A 161 -5.03 2.25 -42.95
C SER A 161 -6.56 2.18 -42.93
N SER A 162 -7.14 3.25 -42.37
CA SER A 162 -8.48 3.85 -42.60
C SER A 162 -9.66 3.53 -41.65
N ARG A 163 -10.05 4.59 -40.92
CA ARG A 163 -11.39 5.20 -40.69
C ARG A 163 -12.56 4.45 -40.00
N PHE A 164 -13.16 5.20 -39.05
CA PHE A 164 -14.46 5.06 -38.36
C PHE A 164 -14.58 3.96 -37.30
N SER A 165 -15.32 4.07 -36.19
CA SER A 165 -15.98 5.14 -35.43
C SER A 165 -16.54 4.44 -34.19
N GLY A 166 -16.46 5.05 -33.02
CA GLY A 166 -17.03 4.51 -31.79
C GLY A 166 -16.86 5.51 -30.67
N ALA A 167 -17.88 6.35 -30.50
CA ALA A 167 -17.99 7.29 -29.39
C ALA A 167 -17.93 6.55 -28.04
N SER A 168 -17.21 7.11 -27.07
CA SER A 168 -17.52 6.88 -25.66
C SER A 168 -17.76 8.24 -25.01
N LEU A 169 -19.01 8.47 -24.63
CA LEU A 169 -19.50 9.63 -23.91
C LEU A 169 -18.84 9.69 -22.53
N VAL A 170 -17.95 10.66 -22.31
CA VAL A 170 -17.59 11.07 -20.95
C VAL A 170 -18.57 12.18 -20.55
N THR A 171 -19.63 11.80 -19.85
CA THR A 171 -20.51 12.75 -19.16
C THR A 171 -19.78 13.24 -17.91
N LEU A 172 -19.16 14.41 -18.00
CA LEU A 172 -18.51 15.08 -16.88
C LEU A 172 -19.60 15.77 -16.03
N ILE A 173 -20.11 15.11 -15.01
CA ILE A 173 -20.98 15.73 -14.01
C ILE A 173 -20.08 16.45 -13.00
N ILE A 174 -19.91 17.76 -13.16
CA ILE A 174 -19.32 18.62 -12.11
C ILE A 174 -20.45 19.05 -11.19
N SER A 175 -20.60 18.38 -10.05
CA SER A 175 -21.41 18.88 -8.94
C SER A 175 -20.60 19.93 -8.16
N LEU A 176 -20.81 21.22 -8.48
CA LEU A 176 -20.35 22.35 -7.67
C LEU A 176 -21.17 22.37 -6.37
N TRP A 177 -20.56 21.97 -5.25
CA TRP A 177 -21.09 22.29 -3.93
C TRP A 177 -20.64 23.69 -3.54
N CYS A 178 -21.51 24.67 -3.79
CA CYS A 178 -21.37 26.02 -3.26
C CYS A 178 -21.94 26.00 -1.83
N ALA A 179 -21.08 25.84 -0.82
CA ALA A 179 -21.47 26.04 0.57
C ALA A 179 -21.57 27.55 0.83
N HIS A 180 -22.79 28.09 0.74
CA HIS A 180 -23.10 29.42 1.26
C HIS A 180 -23.11 29.38 2.78
N GLN A 181 -22.23 30.18 3.37
CA GLN A 181 -22.19 30.51 4.78
C GLN A 181 -23.56 31.00 5.24
N LEU A 182 -24.16 30.32 6.21
CA LEU A 182 -25.22 30.86 7.05
C LEU A 182 -24.55 31.54 8.25
N PHE A 183 -24.47 32.87 8.20
CA PHE A 183 -24.40 33.70 9.39
C PHE A 183 -25.83 34.11 9.75
N ARG A 184 -26.29 33.66 10.91
CA ARG A 184 -27.22 34.40 11.76
C ARG A 184 -27.02 34.00 13.21
#